data_AF-A0A3S3NSP5-F1
#
_entry.id   AF-A0A3S3NSP5-F1
#
_cell.length_a   1.000
_cell.length_b   1.000
_cell.length_c   1.000
_cell.angle_alpha   90.00
_cell.angle_beta   90.00
_cell.angle_gamma   90.00
#
_symmetry.space_group_name_H-M   'P 1'
#
loop_
_entity.id
_entity.type
_entity.pdbx_description
1 polymer ?
#
loop_
_entity_poly.entity_id
_entity_poly.type
_entity_poly.pdbx_seq_one_letter_code
_entity_poly.pdbx_strand_id
1 'polypeptide(L)'
;MGGGSVMIWAALSATEKPEIVFLNGRQKATDYVEMLRNHLPVGTILGDSNWIFQQDNASIHRTSITNDLNPIENMWGILSRGVHAEGWQFNTVQQLKDAIFQEGDKIPEEIMKKLIDSTPNREFEVISKNGGSTKY
;
A
#
# COMPACT_ATOMS: atom_id res chain seq x y z
N MET A 1 -7.11 10.99 -26.22
CA MET A 1 -6.85 11.79 -25.01
C MET A 1 -6.18 10.86 -24.01
N GLY A 2 -5.01 11.22 -23.46
CA GLY A 2 -4.31 10.38 -22.49
C GLY A 2 -5.06 10.41 -21.15
N GLY A 3 -5.43 9.25 -20.62
CA GLY A 3 -6.02 9.14 -19.29
C GLY A 3 -5.02 9.65 -18.25
N GLY A 4 -5.44 10.58 -17.40
CA GLY A 4 -4.60 11.07 -16.31
C GLY A 4 -4.26 9.95 -15.33
N SER A 5 -3.06 9.99 -14.74
CA SER A 5 -2.65 9.09 -13.67
C SER A 5 -2.51 9.85 -12.34
N VAL A 6 -2.69 9.14 -11.24
CA VAL A 6 -2.52 9.65 -9.87
C VAL A 6 -1.33 8.94 -9.25
N MET A 7 -0.44 9.71 -8.61
CA MET A 7 0.62 9.17 -7.78
C MET A 7 0.18 9.20 -6.32
N ILE A 8 0.40 8.10 -5.61
CA ILE A 8 -0.08 7.89 -4.26
C ILE A 8 1.09 7.37 -3.42
N TRP A 9 1.18 7.82 -2.19
CA TRP A 9 1.99 7.21 -1.15
C TRP A 9 1.07 6.70 -0.03
N ALA A 10 1.45 5.62 0.62
CA ALA A 10 0.79 5.20 1.83
C ALA A 10 1.75 4.63 2.88
N ALA A 11 1.35 4.74 4.14
CA ALA A 11 1.94 4.04 5.26
C ALA A 11 0.94 3.06 5.89
N LEU A 12 1.47 1.92 6.33
CA LEU A 12 0.71 0.87 6.98
C LEU A 12 1.17 0.74 8.43
N SER A 13 0.22 0.49 9.32
CA SER A 13 0.45 0.11 10.71
C SER A 13 -0.42 -1.09 11.06
N ALA A 14 0.02 -1.90 12.02
CA ALA A 14 -0.79 -2.99 12.57
C ALA A 14 -1.89 -2.50 13.52
N THR A 15 -1.81 -1.23 13.95
CA THR A 15 -2.65 -0.63 14.99
C THR A 15 -3.45 0.58 14.51
N GLU A 16 -3.22 1.05 13.29
CA GLU A 16 -3.87 2.26 12.74
C GLU A 16 -4.37 1.99 11.32
N LYS A 17 -5.37 2.79 10.89
CA LYS A 17 -5.80 2.83 9.49
C LYS A 17 -4.66 3.24 8.56
N PRO A 18 -4.67 2.81 7.29
CA PRO A 18 -3.65 3.23 6.35
C PRO A 18 -3.77 4.72 6.05
N GLU A 19 -2.65 5.44 6.10
CA GLU A 19 -2.59 6.83 5.66
C GLU A 19 -2.34 6.87 4.15
N ILE A 20 -3.26 7.46 3.38
CA ILE A 20 -3.15 7.59 1.92
C ILE A 20 -2.94 9.05 1.55
N VAL A 21 -1.83 9.33 0.86
CA VAL A 21 -1.42 10.69 0.47
C VAL A 21 -1.33 10.79 -1.05
N PHE A 22 -2.08 11.73 -1.62
CA PHE A 22 -2.01 12.03 -3.05
C PHE A 22 -0.85 12.96 -3.37
N LEU A 23 0.05 12.51 -4.24
CA LEU A 23 1.23 13.27 -4.65
C LEU A 23 0.98 13.98 -5.98
N ASN A 24 1.42 15.24 -6.07
CA ASN A 24 1.24 16.06 -7.26
C ASN A 24 2.53 16.08 -8.09
N GLY A 25 2.43 15.63 -9.34
CA GLY A 25 3.55 15.66 -10.27
C GLY A 25 4.74 14.78 -9.86
N ARG A 26 5.88 15.01 -10.51
CA ARG A 26 7.11 14.24 -10.27
C ARG A 26 7.73 14.62 -8.93
N GLN A 27 7.95 13.63 -8.08
CA GLN A 27 8.58 13.82 -6.77
C GLN A 27 10.10 13.87 -6.86
N LYS A 28 10.71 14.76 -6.07
CA LYS A 28 12.14 14.79 -5.77
C LYS A 28 12.39 14.20 -4.37
N ALA A 29 13.67 13.95 -4.07
CA ALA A 29 14.06 13.44 -2.75
C ALA A 29 13.64 14.37 -1.60
N THR A 30 13.67 15.69 -1.79
CA THR A 30 13.22 16.68 -0.79
C THR A 30 11.73 16.54 -0.48
N ASP A 31 10.91 16.40 -1.53
CA ASP A 31 9.46 16.26 -1.41
C ASP A 31 9.12 14.95 -0.68
N TYR A 32 9.88 13.89 -0.95
CA TYR A 32 9.74 12.61 -0.25
C TYR A 32 10.09 12.71 1.24
N VAL A 33 11.21 13.36 1.58
CA VAL A 33 11.61 13.56 2.99
C VAL A 33 10.59 14.42 3.75
N GLU A 34 10.06 15.47 3.11
CA GLU A 34 9.01 16.30 3.69
C GLU A 34 7.72 15.52 3.89
N MET A 35 7.31 14.72 2.91
CA MET A 35 6.17 13.81 3.02
C MET A 35 6.36 12.87 4.22
N LEU A 36 7.52 12.22 4.36
CA LEU A 36 7.78 11.34 5.51
C LEU A 36 7.71 12.12 6.84
N ARG A 37 8.19 13.36 6.91
CA ARG A 37 8.11 14.16 8.15
C ARG A 37 6.68 14.49 8.54
N ASN A 38 5.79 14.70 7.57
CA ASN A 38 4.43 15.15 7.80
C ASN A 38 3.45 13.99 7.99
N HIS A 39 3.69 12.87 7.32
CA HIS A 39 2.74 11.76 7.15
C HIS A 39 3.26 10.40 7.61
N LEU A 40 4.49 10.31 8.10
CA LEU A 40 4.90 9.14 8.85
C LEU A 40 4.57 9.41 10.31
N PRO A 41 3.62 8.69 10.94
CA PRO A 41 3.31 8.89 12.35
C PRO A 41 4.42 8.29 13.22
N VAL A 42 5.55 8.99 13.28
CA VAL A 42 6.79 8.58 13.95
C VAL A 42 6.52 8.27 15.43
N GLY A 43 5.66 9.04 16.10
CA GLY A 43 5.35 8.86 17.53
C GLY A 43 4.48 7.63 17.83
N THR A 44 3.50 7.32 16.99
CA THR A 44 2.57 6.19 17.18
C THR A 44 3.10 4.89 16.60
N ILE A 45 3.80 4.92 15.46
CA ILE A 45 4.39 3.74 14.82
C ILE A 45 5.76 3.37 15.40
N LEU A 46 6.62 4.34 15.76
CA LEU A 46 7.96 4.06 16.28
C LEU A 46 8.06 4.08 17.82
N GLY A 47 6.96 4.40 18.51
CA GLY A 47 6.88 4.36 19.97
C GLY A 47 6.95 2.95 20.54
N ASP A 48 6.54 1.94 19.77
CA ASP A 48 6.79 0.53 20.02
C ASP A 48 8.14 0.11 19.41
N SER A 49 8.94 -0.64 20.17
CA SER A 49 10.34 -0.94 19.84
C SER A 49 10.55 -1.93 18.67
N ASN A 50 9.48 -2.33 17.96
CA ASN A 50 9.49 -3.46 17.01
C ASN A 50 8.88 -3.10 15.65
N TRP A 51 9.20 -1.94 15.09
CA TRP A 51 8.78 -1.59 13.74
C TRP A 51 9.82 -2.01 12.69
N ILE A 52 9.33 -2.39 11.51
CA ILE A 52 10.14 -2.66 10.32
C ILE A 52 9.66 -1.70 9.24
N PHE A 53 10.57 -0.90 8.71
CA PHE A 53 10.28 -0.06 7.57
C PHE A 53 10.60 -0.81 6.27
N GLN A 54 9.58 -0.97 5.44
CA GLN A 54 9.68 -1.64 4.15
C GLN A 54 9.39 -0.63 3.05
N GLN A 55 10.31 -0.48 2.11
CA GLN A 55 10.14 0.30 0.88
C GLN A 55 10.21 -0.64 -0.34
N ASP A 56 9.34 -0.41 -1.31
CA ASP A 56 9.30 -1.12 -2.58
C ASP A 56 9.87 -0.27 -3.72
N ASN A 57 11.06 -0.64 -4.19
CA ASN A 57 11.60 -0.07 -5.44
C ASN A 57 12.60 -0.99 -6.15
N ALA A 58 12.89 -2.19 -5.64
CA ALA A 58 13.73 -3.12 -6.35
C ALA A 58 12.93 -3.78 -7.49
N SER A 59 13.49 -3.81 -8.69
CA SER A 59 12.87 -4.36 -9.89
C SER A 59 12.44 -5.82 -9.76
N ILE A 60 13.07 -6.56 -8.85
CA ILE A 60 12.76 -7.96 -8.51
C ILE A 60 11.42 -8.12 -7.79
N HIS A 61 10.84 -7.05 -7.23
CA HIS A 61 9.55 -7.08 -6.55
C HIS A 61 8.35 -7.02 -7.50
N ARG A 62 8.57 -6.93 -8.82
CA ARG A 62 7.49 -6.87 -9.82
C ARG A 62 6.92 -8.23 -10.22
N THR A 63 7.34 -9.31 -9.58
CA THR A 63 6.76 -10.64 -9.82
C THR A 63 5.51 -10.82 -8.96
N SER A 64 4.54 -11.61 -9.42
CA SER A 64 3.35 -11.91 -8.62
C SER A 64 3.70 -12.50 -7.25
N ILE A 65 4.74 -13.34 -7.20
CA ILE A 65 5.23 -13.99 -5.97
C ILE A 65 5.68 -12.96 -4.93
N THR A 66 6.35 -11.89 -5.36
CA THR A 66 6.86 -10.84 -4.47
C THR A 66 5.80 -9.83 -4.05
N ASN A 67 4.73 -9.67 -4.83
CA ASN A 67 3.58 -8.85 -4.44
C ASN A 67 2.83 -9.48 -3.26
N ASP A 68 2.66 -10.81 -3.25
CA ASP A 68 2.02 -11.52 -2.14
C ASP A 68 2.77 -11.29 -0.82
N LEU A 69 4.10 -11.16 -0.87
CA LEU A 69 4.95 -10.92 0.29
C LEU A 69 4.89 -9.50 0.84
N ASN A 70 4.37 -8.53 0.08
CA ASN A 70 4.39 -7.14 0.48
C ASN A 70 2.99 -6.68 0.93
N PRO A 71 2.75 -6.43 2.23
CA PRO A 71 1.45 -5.99 2.73
C PRO A 71 0.88 -4.75 2.02
N ILE A 72 1.73 -3.82 1.58
CA ILE A 72 1.28 -2.62 0.85
C ILE A 72 0.73 -2.95 -0.54
N GLU A 73 1.33 -3.91 -1.24
CA GLU A 73 0.86 -4.37 -2.57
C GLU A 73 -0.47 -5.11 -2.45
N ASN A 74 -0.63 -5.90 -1.39
CA ASN A 74 -1.92 -6.53 -1.07
C ASN A 74 -3.01 -5.49 -0.79
N MET A 75 -2.69 -4.44 -0.02
CA MET A 75 -3.58 -3.31 0.24
C MET A 75 -3.93 -2.59 -1.05
N TRP A 76 -2.96 -2.32 -1.93
CA TRP A 76 -3.22 -1.74 -3.25
C TRP A 76 -4.14 -2.61 -4.11
N GLY A 77 -3.99 -3.94 -4.04
CA GLY A 77 -4.88 -4.88 -4.68
C GLY A 77 -6.32 -4.79 -4.17
N ILE A 78 -6.52 -4.68 -2.85
CA ILE A 78 -7.84 -4.48 -2.23
C ILE A 78 -8.45 -3.16 -2.70
N LEU A 79 -7.68 -2.08 -2.63
CA LEU A 79 -8.12 -0.74 -2.98
C LEU A 79 -8.51 -0.66 -4.47
N SER A 80 -7.66 -1.18 -5.35
CA SER A 80 -7.93 -1.23 -6.80
C SER A 80 -9.20 -2.01 -7.12
N ARG A 81 -9.40 -3.17 -6.47
CA ARG A 81 -10.65 -3.94 -6.64
C ARG A 81 -11.88 -3.18 -6.16
N GLY A 82 -11.80 -2.47 -5.04
CA GLY A 82 -12.90 -1.64 -4.53
C GLY A 82 -13.24 -0.50 -5.51
N VAL A 83 -12.22 0.25 -5.93
CA VAL A 83 -12.37 1.40 -6.85
C VAL A 83 -12.98 1.00 -8.19
N HIS A 84 -12.72 -0.24 -8.64
CA HIS A 84 -13.17 -0.74 -9.94
C HIS A 84 -14.30 -1.78 -9.87
N ALA A 85 -14.84 -2.09 -8.68
CA ALA A 85 -15.83 -3.17 -8.49
C ALA A 85 -17.07 -3.01 -9.39
N GLU A 86 -17.53 -1.78 -9.56
CA GLU A 86 -18.76 -1.43 -10.30
C GLU A 86 -18.49 -0.97 -11.74
N GLY A 87 -17.28 -1.23 -12.28
CA GLY A 87 -16.92 -0.86 -13.65
C GLY A 87 -16.90 0.65 -13.91
N TRP A 88 -16.69 1.47 -12.87
CA TRP A 88 -16.71 2.92 -12.97
C TRP A 88 -15.66 3.46 -13.93
N GLN A 89 -16.10 4.41 -14.77
CA GLN A 89 -15.21 5.26 -15.56
C GLN A 89 -15.11 6.62 -14.89
N PHE A 90 -13.88 7.01 -14.56
CA PHE A 90 -13.60 8.33 -13.99
C PHE A 90 -13.30 9.32 -15.13
N ASN A 91 -14.12 10.36 -15.22
CA ASN A 91 -13.96 11.40 -16.25
C ASN A 91 -12.96 12.49 -15.82
N THR A 92 -12.62 12.54 -14.53
CA THR A 92 -11.63 13.47 -13.99
C THR A 92 -10.70 12.80 -12.99
N VAL A 93 -9.50 13.36 -12.84
CA VAL A 93 -8.55 12.96 -11.78
C VAL A 93 -9.16 13.12 -10.39
N GLN A 94 -10.00 14.13 -10.18
CA GLN A 94 -10.64 14.36 -8.88
C GLN A 94 -11.61 13.23 -8.52
N GLN A 95 -12.45 12.78 -9.47
CA GLN A 95 -13.34 11.64 -9.24
C GLN A 95 -12.58 10.37 -8.88
N LEU A 96 -11.44 10.13 -9.54
CA LEU A 96 -10.56 9.01 -9.20
C LEU A 96 -9.97 9.16 -7.78
N LYS A 97 -9.50 10.36 -7.39
CA LYS A 97 -8.99 10.62 -6.04
C LYS A 97 -10.08 10.40 -4.98
N ASP A 98 -11.29 10.89 -5.22
CA ASP A 98 -12.41 10.74 -4.28
C ASP A 98 -12.79 9.28 -4.08
N ALA A 99 -12.86 8.49 -5.16
CA ALA A 99 -13.13 7.06 -5.08
C ALA A 99 -12.03 6.30 -4.33
N ILE A 100 -10.77 6.58 -4.63
CA ILE A 100 -9.62 5.99 -3.91
C ILE A 100 -9.70 6.30 -2.41
N PHE A 101 -9.99 7.56 -2.06
CA PHE A 101 -10.11 7.95 -0.65
C PHE A 101 -11.27 7.23 0.05
N GLN A 102 -12.44 7.18 -0.59
CA GLN A 102 -13.62 6.49 -0.05
C GLN A 102 -13.41 5.00 0.13
N GLU A 103 -12.78 4.32 -0.83
CA GLU A 103 -12.47 2.90 -0.70
C GLU A 103 -11.38 2.64 0.33
N GLY A 104 -10.38 3.52 0.44
CA GLY A 104 -9.34 3.46 1.46
C GLY A 104 -9.90 3.55 2.87
N ASP A 105 -10.82 4.49 3.13
CA ASP A 105 -11.42 4.67 4.45
C ASP A 105 -12.32 3.49 4.89
N LYS A 106 -12.85 2.73 3.92
CA LYS A 106 -13.60 1.50 4.17
C LYS A 106 -12.72 0.33 4.60
N ILE A 107 -11.41 0.37 4.38
CA ILE A 107 -10.51 -0.72 4.76
C ILE A 107 -10.44 -0.80 6.29
N PRO A 108 -10.91 -1.90 6.92
CA PRO A 108 -10.85 -2.04 8.37
C PRO A 108 -9.41 -2.23 8.86
N GLU A 109 -9.10 -1.70 10.04
CA GLU A 109 -7.81 -1.92 10.73
C GLU A 109 -7.48 -3.43 10.88
N GLU A 110 -8.51 -4.27 11.08
CA GLU A 110 -8.34 -5.73 11.17
C GLU A 110 -7.73 -6.33 9.89
N ILE A 111 -8.06 -5.79 8.71
CA ILE A 111 -7.49 -6.25 7.45
C ILE A 111 -6.01 -5.87 7.38
N MET A 112 -5.66 -4.65 7.79
CA MET A 112 -4.27 -4.19 7.83
C MET A 112 -3.43 -5.06 8.77
N LYS A 113 -3.96 -5.32 9.97
CA LYS A 113 -3.33 -6.19 10.95
C LYS A 113 -3.13 -7.60 10.39
N LYS A 114 -4.14 -8.19 9.75
CA LYS A 114 -4.04 -9.52 9.11
C LYS A 114 -2.96 -9.57 8.03
N LEU A 115 -2.86 -8.53 7.19
CA LEU A 115 -1.83 -8.46 6.16
C LEU A 115 -0.43 -8.47 6.80
N ILE A 116 -0.19 -7.58 7.77
CA ILE A 116 1.10 -7.45 8.46
C ILE A 116 1.45 -8.73 9.22
N ASP A 117 0.54 -9.25 10.05
CA ASP A 117 0.75 -10.47 10.85
C ASP A 117 1.02 -11.70 9.99
N SER A 118 0.49 -11.74 8.75
CA SER A 118 0.67 -12.87 7.85
C SER A 118 2.02 -12.89 7.13
N THR A 119 2.75 -11.77 7.09
CA THR A 119 4.01 -11.62 6.33
C THR A 119 5.03 -12.72 6.63
N PRO A 120 5.35 -13.04 7.91
CA PRO A 120 6.33 -14.09 8.21
C PRO A 120 5.92 -15.48 7.68
N ASN A 121 4.62 -15.78 7.70
CA ASN A 121 4.10 -17.05 7.18
C ASN A 121 4.13 -17.10 5.64
N ARG A 122 3.84 -15.98 4.98
CA ARG A 122 3.94 -15.86 3.51
C ARG A 122 5.38 -16.05 3.05
N GLU A 123 6.33 -15.41 3.72
CA GLU A 123 7.77 -15.56 3.46
C GLU A 123 8.23 -17.01 3.64
N PHE A 124 7.85 -17.64 4.77
CA PHE A 124 8.15 -19.04 5.02
C PHE A 124 7.59 -19.94 3.91
N GLU A 125 6.34 -19.73 3.46
CA GLU A 125 5.76 -20.50 2.38
C GLU A 125 6.52 -20.32 1.05
N VAL A 126 6.83 -19.09 0.65
CA VAL A 126 7.60 -18.83 -0.59
C VAL A 126 8.96 -19.52 -0.55
N ILE A 127 9.68 -19.43 0.57
CA ILE A 127 10.99 -20.08 0.75
C ILE A 127 10.83 -21.60 0.68
N SER A 128 9.87 -22.18 1.41
CA SER A 128 9.63 -23.63 1.43
C SER A 128 9.24 -24.20 0.06
N LYS A 129 8.60 -23.37 -0.78
CA LYS A 129 8.18 -23.71 -2.14
C LYS A 129 9.19 -23.30 -3.21
N ASN A 130 10.42 -22.87 -2.83
CA ASN A 130 11.46 -22.40 -3.75
C ASN A 130 10.96 -21.32 -4.73
N GLY A 131 10.17 -20.35 -4.25
CA GLY A 131 9.57 -19.30 -5.08
C GLY A 131 8.20 -19.66 -5.67
N GLY A 132 7.61 -20.80 -5.32
CA GLY A 132 6.24 -21.15 -5.74
C GLY A 132 5.15 -20.29 -5.08
N SER A 133 3.94 -20.32 -5.66
CA SER A 133 2.79 -19.54 -5.19
C SER A 133 2.40 -19.82 -3.74
N THR A 134 2.04 -18.77 -3.02
CA THR A 134 1.49 -18.87 -1.66
C THR A 134 0.01 -19.21 -1.69
N LYS A 135 -0.58 -19.56 -0.54
CA LYS A 135 -2.03 -19.72 -0.39
C LYS A 135 -2.78 -18.40 -0.09
N TYR A 136 -2.05 -17.28 -0.01
CA TYR A 136 -2.54 -15.98 0.44
C TYR A 136 -3.01 -15.10 -0.72
#